data_AF-A0A3D9UYY8-F1
#
_entry.id   AF-A0A3D9UYY8-F1
#
_cell.length_a   1.000
_cell.length_b   1.000
_cell.length_c   1.000
_cell.angle_alpha   90.00
_cell.angle_beta   90.00
_cell.angle_gamma   90.00
#
_symmetry.space_group_name_H-M   'P 1'
#
loop_
_entity.id
_entity.type
_entity.pdbx_description
1 polymer ?
#
loop_
_entity_poly.entity_id
_entity_poly.type
_entity_poly.pdbx_seq_one_letter_code
_entity_poly.pdbx_strand_id
1 'polypeptide(L)' 'MTDLRIEPCRSECAWGATGAELDGEPLFACRSCGSEWVPSQPWTPADADGCVPDDVARLRRAD' A
#
# COMPACT_ATOMS: atom_id res chain seq x y z
N MET A 1 4.47 -21.28 -17.99
CA MET A 1 4.93 -19.88 -17.98
C MET A 1 3.76 -19.07 -17.47
N THR A 2 3.87 -18.51 -16.26
CA THR A 2 2.82 -17.65 -15.71
C THR A 2 2.93 -16.30 -16.42
N ASP A 3 1.88 -15.94 -17.15
CA ASP A 3 1.75 -14.66 -17.85
C ASP A 3 1.73 -13.52 -16.82
N LEU A 4 2.72 -12.62 -16.89
CA LEU A 4 2.76 -11.43 -16.03
C LEU A 4 1.84 -10.38 -16.66
N ARG A 5 0.60 -10.31 -16.17
CA ARG A 5 -0.41 -9.41 -16.70
C ARG A 5 -0.40 -8.09 -15.95
N ILE A 6 -0.10 -7.00 -16.66
CA ILE A 6 -0.24 -5.64 -16.12
C ILE A 6 -1.71 -5.25 -16.24
N GLU A 7 -2.43 -5.29 -15.13
CA GLU A 7 -3.81 -4.79 -15.05
C GLU A 7 -3.80 -3.26 -14.98
N PRO A 8 -4.68 -2.56 -15.73
CA PRO A 8 -4.80 -1.11 -15.61
C PRO A 8 -5.18 -0.74 -14.19
N CYS A 9 -4.59 0.35 -13.67
CA CYS A 9 -4.98 0.88 -12.37
C CYS A 9 -6.46 1.23 -12.42
N ARG A 10 -7.27 0.52 -11.62
CA ARG A 10 -8.71 0.80 -11.52
C ARG A 10 -9.00 2.01 -10.65
N SER A 11 -7.97 2.61 -10.05
CA SER A 11 -8.10 3.70 -9.08
C SER A 11 -9.08 3.36 -7.96
N GLU A 12 -9.19 2.07 -7.62
CA GLU A 12 -10.02 1.56 -6.53
C GLU A 12 -9.15 1.25 -5.31
N CYS A 13 -7.98 1.86 -5.19
CA CYS A 13 -7.03 1.53 -4.13
C CYS A 13 -7.66 1.71 -2.75
N ALA A 14 -7.47 0.71 -1.89
CA ALA A 14 -8.00 0.68 -0.54
C ALA A 14 -6.91 0.14 0.38
N TRP A 15 -6.01 1.03 0.79
CA TRP A 15 -4.85 0.67 1.60
C TRP A 15 -5.25 0.42 3.04
N GLY A 16 -4.64 -0.61 3.62
CA GLY A 16 -4.83 -0.91 5.04
C GLY A 16 -3.66 -1.72 5.57
N ALA A 17 -3.46 -1.61 6.89
CA ALA A 17 -2.49 -2.45 7.58
C ALA A 17 -2.92 -3.91 7.47
N THR A 18 -1.98 -4.78 7.09
CA THR A 18 -2.22 -6.22 7.04
C THR A 18 -2.05 -6.88 8.41
N GLY A 19 -1.41 -6.20 9.35
CA GLY A 19 -0.96 -6.77 10.63
C GLY A 19 0.27 -7.68 10.48
N ALA A 20 0.78 -7.87 9.26
CA ALA A 20 2.06 -8.52 9.01
C ALA A 20 3.18 -7.47 8.98
N GLU A 21 4.40 -7.96 9.12
CA GLU A 21 5.62 -7.18 8.99
C GLU A 21 6.46 -7.76 7.85
N LEU A 22 7.08 -6.88 7.06
CA LEU A 22 8.02 -7.24 6.01
C LEU A 22 9.35 -6.54 6.35
N ASP A 23 10.41 -7.33 6.51
CA ASP A 23 11.73 -6.85 6.95
C ASP A 23 11.73 -6.08 8.30
N GLY A 24 10.75 -6.39 9.17
CA GLY A 24 10.56 -5.69 10.44
C GLY A 24 9.81 -4.36 10.33
N GLU A 25 9.25 -4.06 9.15
CA GLU A 25 8.41 -2.89 8.92
C GLU A 25 6.94 -3.30 8.78
N PRO A 26 5.98 -2.51 9.27
CA PRO A 26 4.57 -2.83 9.11
C PRO A 26 4.18 -2.86 7.63
N LEU A 27 3.60 -3.98 7.21
CA LEU A 27 3.18 -4.21 5.83
C LEU A 27 1.75 -3.71 5.62
N PHE A 28 1.58 -2.88 4.59
CA PHE A 28 0.29 -2.43 4.10
C PHE A 28 0.01 -3.12 2.79
N ALA A 29 -1.25 -3.49 2.57
CA ALA A 29 -1.69 -4.02 1.30
C ALA A 29 -2.96 -3.31 0.85
N CYS A 30 -3.03 -3.06 -0.45
CA CYS A 30 -4.24 -2.59 -1.09
C CYS A 30 -5.22 -3.76 -1.22
N ARG A 31 -6.40 -3.63 -0.62
CA ARG A 31 -7.44 -4.67 -0.67
C ARG A 31 -8.06 -4.87 -2.06
N SER A 32 -7.90 -3.90 -2.96
CA SER A 32 -8.51 -3.92 -4.29
C SER A 32 -7.58 -4.45 -5.39
N CYS A 33 -6.31 -4.03 -5.39
CA CYS A 33 -5.32 -4.46 -6.39
C CYS A 33 -4.28 -5.45 -5.85
N GLY A 34 -4.23 -5.68 -4.54
CA GLY A 34 -3.27 -6.59 -3.91
C GLY A 34 -1.84 -6.05 -3.84
N SER A 35 -1.60 -4.79 -4.22
CA SER A 35 -0.28 -4.18 -4.12
C SER A 35 0.14 -4.03 -2.66
N GLU A 36 1.44 -4.20 -2.42
CA GLU A 36 2.04 -4.17 -1.08
C GLU A 36 2.93 -2.94 -0.92
N TRP A 37 2.95 -2.39 0.29
CA TRP A 37 3.72 -1.21 0.63
C TRP A 37 4.31 -1.30 2.05
N VAL A 38 5.52 -0.79 2.21
CA VAL A 38 6.23 -0.65 3.49
C VAL A 38 6.81 0.76 3.61
N PRO A 39 6.98 1.30 4.83
CA PRO A 39 7.45 2.67 5.06
C PRO A 39 8.82 3.00 4.45
N SER A 40 9.73 2.05 4.31
CA SER A 40 11.02 2.25 3.62
C SER A 40 10.87 2.64 2.14
N GLN A 41 9.71 2.40 1.51
CA GLN A 41 9.52 2.75 0.11
C GLN A 41 9.43 4.29 -0.09
N PRO A 42 10.02 4.82 -1.18
CA PRO A 42 10.14 6.27 -1.40
C PRO A 42 8.83 6.97 -1.80
N TRP A 43 7.76 6.21 -2.04
CA TRP A 43 6.44 6.73 -2.41
C TRP A 43 5.44 6.50 -1.28
N THR A 44 4.37 7.28 -1.22
CA THR A 44 3.31 7.14 -0.20
C THR A 44 2.02 6.65 -0.87
N PRO A 45 1.43 5.54 -0.39
CA PRO A 45 0.18 5.03 -0.94
C PRO A 45 -0.97 5.98 -0.64
N ALA A 46 -1.82 6.19 -1.65
CA ALA A 46 -3.08 6.89 -1.53
C ALA A 46 -4.22 5.95 -1.93
N ASP A 47 -5.36 6.11 -1.27
CA ASP A 47 -6.61 5.45 -1.64
C ASP A 47 -7.13 5.95 -3.00
N ALA A 48 -8.18 5.31 -3.47
CA ALA A 48 -8.93 5.64 -4.68
C ALA A 48 -9.25 7.14 -4.83
N ASP A 49 -9.54 7.80 -3.71
CA ASP A 49 -9.90 9.22 -3.64
C ASP A 49 -8.67 10.15 -3.72
N GLY A 50 -7.46 9.60 -3.71
CA GLY A 50 -6.20 10.35 -3.64
C GLY A 50 -5.81 10.77 -2.21
N CYS A 51 -6.62 10.43 -1.21
CA CYS A 51 -6.29 10.62 0.20
C CYS A 51 -5.33 9.53 0.71
N VAL A 52 -4.38 9.93 1.56
CA VAL A 52 -3.51 9.00 2.29
C VAL A 52 -4.27 8.49 3.53
N PRO A 53 -4.36 7.18 3.77
CA PRO A 53 -5.00 6.63 4.97
C PRO A 53 -4.32 7.11 6.25
N ASP A 54 -5.07 7.29 7.35
CA ASP A 54 -4.52 7.78 8.62
C ASP A 54 -3.37 6.90 9.15
N ASP A 55 -3.50 5.57 9.04
CA ASP A 55 -2.44 4.64 9.45
C ASP A 55 -1.12 4.87 8.68
N VAL A 56 -1.22 5.07 7.36
CA VAL A 56 -0.06 5.36 6.49
C VAL A 56 0.50 6.74 6.83
N ALA A 57 -0.36 7.75 6.98
CA ALA A 57 0.05 9.11 7.31
C ALA A 57 0.72 9.21 8.69
N ARG A 58 0.22 8.46 9.67
CA ARG A 58 0.80 8.37 11.02
C ARG A 58 2.20 7.77 10.96
N LEU A 59 2.36 6.69 10.22
CA LEU A 59 3.65 6.03 10.06
C LEU A 59 4.67 6.93 9.37
N ARG A 60 4.27 7.65 8.31
CA ARG A 60 5.16 8.57 7.58
C ARG A 60 5.56 9.82 8.36
N ARG A 61 4.81 10.18 9.39
CA ARG A 61 5.16 11.27 10.32
C ARG A 61 6.07 10.84 11.46
N ALA A 62 6.23 9.53 11.66
CA ALA A 62 7.03 8.97 12.74
C ALA A 62 8.47 8.63 12.30
N ASP A 63 8.77 8.77 11.00
CA ASP A 63 10.09 8.64 10.34
C ASP A 63 10.76 10.02 10.22
#